data_AF-A0A7C1YJI4-F1
#
_entry.id   AF-A0A7C1YJI4-F1
#
_cell.length_a   1.000
_cell.length_b   1.000
_cell.length_c   1.000
_cell.angle_alpha   90.00
_cell.angle_beta   90.00
_cell.angle_gamma   90.00
#
_symmetry.space_group_name_H-M   'P 1'
#
loop_
_entity.id
_entity.type
_entity.pdbx_description
1 polymer ?
#
loop_
_entity_poly.entity_id
_entity_poly.type
_entity_poly.pdbx_seq_one_letter_code
_entity_poly.pdbx_strand_id
1 'polypeptide(L)'
;MSYLLSQIWICLLLTALVAGLAGWLLASGGKRKTKQLEDKWRTDLARAENERDYYAGEVKNLSAIAEEREEMEERFVAEKQSLENELDALQKGMKFSVDSSKQQEEKLTKKAHNLEEQNTSLTAKVEEEQQVFSQRIAELEASAELSKTQTEDYDQKILALQSELEEAHIKLADTTNRLTEAETNLDVAKSNLSVEPSNSGSSISSMASGIAAAGSAVVASSLLESDADDISDNESLIDVNEEDYSIDVIEAIEETDSKRLNKLGIKTTVELLQKASGKEEIALLAKSLGKESWVVRSWASVADLLRVQSVDAVDAELLELAGIATVQSLSRANVDKLVESTKVIHRHVGKTTAAPNAQSVAIWIQNAAKLEPMLETNVDKI
;
A
#
# COMPACT_ATOMS: atom_id res chain seq x y z
N MET A 1 -146.14 -31.30 -29.09
CA MET A 1 -145.51 -30.03 -29.51
C MET A 1 -144.46 -29.55 -28.49
N SER A 2 -144.74 -29.56 -27.18
CA SER A 2 -143.85 -28.97 -26.14
C SER A 2 -142.51 -29.70 -25.92
N TYR A 3 -142.46 -31.02 -26.08
CA TYR A 3 -141.24 -31.82 -25.88
C TYR A 3 -140.16 -31.54 -26.95
N LEU A 4 -140.58 -31.39 -28.21
CA LEU A 4 -139.70 -31.04 -29.34
C LEU A 4 -139.07 -29.65 -29.15
N LEU A 5 -139.85 -28.68 -28.68
CA LEU A 5 -139.32 -27.34 -28.34
C LEU A 5 -138.28 -27.42 -27.22
N SER A 6 -138.57 -28.15 -26.13
CA SER A 6 -137.63 -28.33 -25.02
C SER A 6 -136.33 -28.99 -25.48
N GLN A 7 -136.40 -29.98 -26.37
CA GLN A 7 -135.23 -30.68 -26.88
C GLN A 7 -134.37 -29.80 -27.80
N ILE A 8 -134.98 -28.92 -28.60
CA ILE A 8 -134.27 -27.92 -29.41
C ILE A 8 -133.51 -26.92 -28.51
N TRP A 9 -134.15 -26.43 -27.44
CA TRP A 9 -133.50 -25.51 -26.49
C TRP A 9 -132.33 -26.18 -25.76
N ILE A 10 -132.45 -27.45 -25.37
CA ILE A 10 -131.36 -28.22 -24.75
C ILE A 10 -130.19 -28.39 -25.73
N CYS A 11 -130.47 -28.72 -27.00
CA CYS A 11 -129.42 -28.83 -28.02
C CYS A 11 -128.71 -27.50 -28.27
N LEU A 12 -129.43 -26.38 -28.32
CA LEU A 12 -128.82 -25.05 -28.49
C LEU A 12 -127.98 -24.63 -27.27
N LEU A 13 -128.40 -25.01 -26.05
CA LEU A 13 -127.62 -24.74 -24.85
C LEU A 13 -126.34 -25.59 -24.80
N LEU A 14 -126.43 -26.86 -25.20
CA LEU A 14 -125.27 -27.74 -25.30
C LEU A 14 -124.26 -27.26 -26.34
N THR A 15 -124.70 -26.82 -27.52
CA THR A 15 -123.78 -26.28 -28.53
C THR A 15 -123.13 -24.98 -28.07
N ALA A 16 -123.85 -24.08 -27.41
CA ALA A 16 -123.29 -22.87 -26.83
C ALA A 16 -122.25 -23.17 -25.73
N LEU A 17 -122.51 -24.17 -24.89
CA LEU A 17 -121.59 -24.60 -23.84
C LEU A 17 -120.31 -25.21 -24.45
N VAL A 18 -120.45 -26.10 -25.44
CA VAL A 18 -119.29 -26.69 -26.14
C VAL A 18 -118.48 -25.63 -26.88
N ALA A 19 -119.13 -24.66 -27.53
CA ALA A 19 -118.45 -23.55 -28.19
C ALA A 19 -117.72 -22.63 -27.19
N GLY A 20 -118.33 -22.36 -26.03
CA GLY A 20 -117.71 -21.58 -24.95
C GLY A 20 -116.48 -22.27 -24.36
N LEU A 21 -116.56 -23.58 -24.11
CA LEU A 21 -115.44 -24.37 -23.62
C LEU A 21 -114.31 -24.48 -24.66
N ALA A 22 -114.65 -24.68 -25.94
CA ALA A 22 -113.67 -24.72 -27.03
C ALA A 22 -112.95 -23.37 -27.20
N GLY A 23 -113.69 -22.26 -27.16
CA GLY A 23 -113.12 -20.91 -27.21
C GLY A 23 -112.21 -20.60 -26.02
N TRP A 24 -112.62 -20.99 -24.80
CA TRP A 24 -111.83 -20.81 -23.59
C TRP A 24 -110.53 -21.65 -23.59
N LEU A 25 -110.59 -22.89 -24.09
CA LEU A 25 -109.42 -23.78 -24.19
C LEU A 25 -108.40 -23.24 -25.21
N LEU A 26 -108.86 -22.77 -26.38
CA LEU A 26 -107.99 -22.19 -27.41
C LEU A 26 -107.36 -20.86 -26.95
N ALA A 27 -108.15 -19.99 -26.32
CA ALA A 27 -107.66 -18.70 -25.81
C ALA A 27 -106.68 -18.86 -24.64
N SER A 28 -106.89 -19.84 -23.77
CA SER A 28 -106.00 -20.10 -22.63
C SER A 28 -104.67 -20.73 -23.04
N GLY A 29 -104.66 -21.64 -24.03
CA GLY A 29 -103.45 -22.23 -24.58
C GLY A 29 -102.55 -21.20 -25.29
N GLY A 30 -103.14 -20.28 -26.07
CA GLY A 30 -102.41 -19.22 -26.76
C GLY A 30 -101.72 -18.23 -25.80
N LYS A 31 -102.45 -17.75 -24.78
CA LYS A 31 -101.93 -16.79 -23.78
C LYS A 31 -100.76 -17.35 -22.97
N ARG A 32 -100.73 -18.66 -22.69
CA ARG A 32 -99.60 -19.31 -22.00
C ARG A 32 -98.35 -19.34 -22.87
N LYS A 33 -98.50 -19.69 -24.16
CA LYS A 33 -97.36 -19.71 -25.10
C LYS A 33 -96.80 -18.31 -25.35
N THR A 34 -97.65 -17.29 -25.48
CA THR A 34 -97.18 -15.90 -25.65
C THR A 34 -96.42 -15.41 -24.43
N LYS A 35 -96.92 -15.72 -23.22
CA LYS A 35 -96.23 -15.37 -21.97
C LYS A 35 -94.89 -16.10 -21.82
N GLN A 36 -94.85 -17.41 -22.12
CA GLN A 36 -93.60 -18.18 -22.14
C GLN A 36 -92.59 -17.62 -23.16
N LEU A 37 -93.07 -17.18 -24.33
CA LEU A 37 -92.21 -16.53 -25.32
C LEU A 37 -91.68 -15.20 -24.76
N GLU A 38 -92.56 -14.36 -24.20
CA GLU A 38 -92.19 -13.07 -23.61
C GLU A 38 -91.17 -13.22 -22.48
N ASP A 39 -91.38 -14.17 -21.56
CA ASP A 39 -90.45 -14.48 -20.48
C ASP A 39 -89.10 -14.94 -21.04
N LYS A 40 -89.10 -15.79 -22.08
CA LYS A 40 -87.87 -16.24 -22.75
C LYS A 40 -87.12 -15.09 -23.39
N TRP A 41 -87.80 -14.22 -24.15
CA TRP A 41 -87.19 -13.03 -24.75
C TRP A 41 -86.65 -12.07 -23.71
N ARG A 42 -87.33 -11.90 -22.58
CA ARG A 42 -86.83 -11.09 -21.44
C ARG A 42 -85.56 -11.68 -20.86
N THR A 43 -85.50 -13.00 -20.65
CA THR A 43 -84.27 -13.66 -20.16
C THR A 43 -83.13 -13.60 -21.18
N ASP A 44 -83.42 -13.79 -22.47
CA ASP A 44 -82.41 -13.73 -23.53
C ASP A 44 -81.89 -12.29 -23.69
N LEU A 45 -82.77 -11.28 -23.57
CA LEU A 45 -82.39 -9.87 -23.59
C LEU A 45 -81.51 -9.51 -22.39
N ALA A 46 -81.92 -9.87 -21.17
CA ALA A 46 -81.14 -9.62 -19.96
C ALA A 46 -79.77 -10.32 -20.00
N ARG A 47 -79.71 -11.53 -20.58
CA ARG A 47 -78.44 -12.22 -20.83
C ARG A 47 -77.56 -11.46 -21.81
N ALA A 48 -78.12 -11.03 -22.94
CA ALA A 48 -77.38 -10.27 -23.95
C ALA A 48 -76.90 -8.90 -23.42
N GLU A 49 -77.69 -8.23 -22.58
CA GLU A 49 -77.29 -6.98 -21.90
C GLU A 49 -76.14 -7.22 -20.91
N ASN A 50 -76.20 -8.28 -20.11
CA ASN A 50 -75.09 -8.66 -19.21
C ASN A 50 -73.82 -9.03 -19.97
N GLU A 51 -73.93 -9.78 -21.07
CA GLU A 51 -72.79 -10.12 -21.93
C GLU A 51 -72.18 -8.86 -22.57
N ARG A 52 -73.02 -7.93 -23.07
CA ARG A 52 -72.57 -6.63 -23.58
C ARG A 52 -71.81 -5.84 -22.50
N ASP A 53 -72.36 -5.75 -21.30
CA ASP A 53 -71.77 -4.96 -20.22
C ASP A 53 -70.45 -5.59 -19.73
N TYR A 54 -70.36 -6.92 -19.71
CA TYR A 54 -69.12 -7.66 -19.46
C TYR A 54 -68.04 -7.32 -20.49
N TYR A 55 -68.34 -7.42 -21.79
CA TYR A 55 -67.38 -7.09 -22.85
C TYR A 55 -67.03 -5.59 -22.88
N ALA A 56 -67.97 -4.71 -22.57
CA ALA A 56 -67.71 -3.27 -22.46
C ALA A 56 -66.71 -2.97 -21.31
N GLY A 57 -66.84 -3.65 -20.17
CA GLY A 57 -65.88 -3.58 -19.08
C GLY A 57 -64.49 -4.10 -19.49
N GLU A 58 -64.45 -5.24 -20.19
CA GLU A 58 -63.19 -5.83 -20.64
C GLU A 58 -62.46 -4.94 -21.66
N VAL A 59 -63.17 -4.36 -22.63
CA VAL A 59 -62.59 -3.42 -23.59
C VAL A 59 -62.00 -2.19 -22.89
N LYS A 60 -62.67 -1.70 -21.83
CA LYS A 60 -62.16 -0.57 -21.03
C LYS A 60 -60.88 -0.92 -20.27
N ASN A 61 -60.81 -2.12 -19.68
CA ASN A 61 -59.61 -2.61 -19.02
C ASN A 61 -58.46 -2.76 -20.01
N LEU A 62 -58.72 -3.34 -21.19
CA LEU A 62 -57.72 -3.49 -22.25
C LEU A 62 -57.22 -2.15 -22.77
N SER A 63 -58.09 -1.14 -22.92
CA SER A 63 -57.65 0.20 -23.32
C SER A 63 -56.80 0.87 -22.24
N ALA A 64 -57.12 0.68 -20.95
CA ALA A 64 -56.31 1.21 -19.87
C ALA A 64 -54.92 0.55 -19.82
N ILE A 65 -54.84 -0.76 -20.02
CA ILE A 65 -53.56 -1.48 -20.12
C ILE A 65 -52.75 -0.99 -21.34
N ALA A 66 -53.41 -0.69 -22.46
CA ALA A 66 -52.74 -0.16 -23.64
C ALA A 66 -52.14 1.23 -23.39
N GLU A 67 -52.88 2.12 -22.69
CA GLU A 67 -52.41 3.44 -22.30
C GLU A 67 -51.23 3.37 -21.32
N GLU A 68 -51.32 2.52 -20.29
CA GLU A 68 -50.20 2.26 -19.37
C GLU A 68 -48.95 1.75 -20.08
N ARG A 69 -49.12 0.90 -21.11
CA ARG A 69 -48.02 0.39 -21.92
C ARG A 69 -47.35 1.52 -22.73
N GLU A 70 -48.14 2.42 -23.30
CA GLU A 70 -47.63 3.56 -24.06
C GLU A 70 -46.83 4.52 -23.16
N GLU A 71 -47.37 4.87 -21.98
CA GLU A 71 -46.64 5.68 -21.00
C GLU A 71 -45.34 5.00 -20.54
N MET A 72 -45.37 3.68 -20.36
CA MET A 72 -44.19 2.91 -19.98
C MET A 72 -43.13 2.95 -21.09
N GLU A 73 -43.53 2.83 -22.36
CA GLU A 73 -42.61 2.94 -23.50
C GLU A 73 -41.99 4.33 -23.60
N GLU A 74 -42.76 5.40 -23.38
CA GLU A 74 -42.21 6.76 -23.35
C GLU A 74 -41.18 6.94 -22.23
N ARG A 75 -41.45 6.40 -21.03
CA ARG A 75 -40.50 6.41 -19.91
C ARG A 75 -39.22 5.66 -20.24
N PHE A 76 -39.34 4.46 -20.84
CA PHE A 76 -38.17 3.70 -21.26
C PHE A 76 -37.33 4.44 -22.30
N VAL A 77 -37.97 5.12 -23.25
CA VAL A 77 -37.26 5.93 -24.26
C VAL A 77 -36.53 7.10 -23.59
N ALA A 78 -37.18 7.81 -22.68
CA ALA A 78 -36.58 8.93 -21.96
C ALA A 78 -35.40 8.48 -21.07
N GLU A 79 -35.55 7.37 -20.35
CA GLU A 79 -34.50 6.78 -19.51
C GLU A 79 -33.31 6.33 -20.36
N LYS A 80 -33.58 5.64 -21.47
CA LYS A 80 -32.53 5.25 -22.43
C LYS A 80 -31.76 6.46 -22.94
N GLN A 81 -32.45 7.54 -23.31
CA GLN A 81 -31.79 8.75 -23.78
C GLN A 81 -30.97 9.44 -22.68
N SER A 82 -31.43 9.42 -21.43
CA SER A 82 -30.67 9.90 -20.28
C SER A 82 -29.37 9.11 -20.09
N LEU A 83 -29.46 7.77 -20.14
CA LEU A 83 -28.30 6.89 -20.01
C LEU A 83 -27.30 7.08 -21.17
N GLU A 84 -27.76 7.27 -22.40
CA GLU A 84 -26.90 7.57 -23.54
C GLU A 84 -26.15 8.90 -23.35
N ASN A 85 -26.80 9.93 -22.82
CA ASN A 85 -26.16 11.21 -22.51
C ASN A 85 -25.11 11.09 -21.39
N GLU A 86 -25.40 10.31 -20.35
CA GLU A 86 -24.45 10.03 -19.27
C GLU A 86 -23.24 9.26 -19.77
N LEU A 87 -23.45 8.25 -20.62
CA LEU A 87 -22.37 7.49 -21.24
C LEU A 87 -21.46 8.41 -22.08
N ASP A 88 -22.04 9.30 -22.86
CA ASP A 88 -21.31 10.28 -23.67
C ASP A 88 -20.49 11.26 -22.79
N ALA A 89 -21.06 11.70 -21.67
CA ALA A 89 -20.37 12.56 -20.71
C ALA A 89 -19.20 11.83 -20.04
N LEU A 90 -19.42 10.58 -19.60
CA LEU A 90 -18.38 9.73 -19.04
C LEU A 90 -17.27 9.45 -20.04
N GLN A 91 -17.60 9.16 -21.29
CA GLN A 91 -16.61 8.91 -22.35
C GLN A 91 -15.78 10.16 -22.65
N LYS A 92 -16.39 11.35 -22.66
CA LYS A 92 -15.66 12.63 -22.79
C LYS A 92 -14.75 12.89 -21.59
N GLY A 93 -15.23 12.65 -20.38
CA GLY A 93 -14.44 12.78 -19.15
C GLY A 93 -13.24 11.83 -19.14
N MET A 94 -13.46 10.57 -19.51
CA MET A 94 -12.40 9.57 -19.64
C MET A 94 -11.36 9.98 -20.68
N LYS A 95 -11.79 10.44 -21.86
CA LYS A 95 -10.89 10.94 -22.91
C LYS A 95 -10.04 12.10 -22.42
N PHE A 96 -10.65 13.08 -21.75
CA PHE A 96 -9.92 14.22 -21.18
C PHE A 96 -8.88 13.78 -20.14
N SER A 97 -9.25 12.85 -19.25
CA SER A 97 -8.32 12.30 -18.25
C SER A 97 -7.16 11.56 -18.91
N VAL A 98 -7.44 10.75 -19.94
CA VAL A 98 -6.40 10.03 -20.70
C VAL A 98 -5.46 11.00 -21.41
N ASP A 99 -5.99 12.04 -22.04
CA ASP A 99 -5.17 13.05 -22.74
C ASP A 99 -4.31 13.86 -21.75
N SER A 100 -4.85 14.21 -20.58
CA SER A 100 -4.09 14.86 -19.51
C SER A 100 -2.97 13.95 -18.97
N SER A 101 -3.25 12.65 -18.77
CA SER A 101 -2.23 11.68 -18.34
C SER A 101 -1.11 11.55 -19.37
N LYS A 102 -1.45 11.46 -20.66
CA LYS A 102 -0.46 11.43 -21.75
C LYS A 102 0.43 12.67 -21.77
N GLN A 103 -0.14 13.86 -21.56
CA GLN A 103 0.64 15.09 -21.46
C GLN A 103 1.60 15.08 -20.26
N GLN A 104 1.17 14.50 -19.14
CA GLN A 104 2.03 14.37 -17.95
C GLN A 104 3.16 13.36 -18.18
N GLU A 105 2.87 12.21 -18.81
CA GLU A 105 3.89 11.26 -19.24
C GLU A 105 4.92 11.89 -20.17
N GLU A 106 4.49 12.66 -21.18
CA GLU A 106 5.41 13.35 -22.10
C GLU A 106 6.30 14.38 -21.37
N LYS A 107 5.78 15.05 -20.34
CA LYS A 107 6.60 15.94 -19.49
C LYS A 107 7.60 15.15 -18.66
N LEU A 108 7.19 14.02 -18.10
CA LEU A 108 8.07 13.16 -17.31
C LEU A 108 9.19 12.54 -18.17
N THR A 109 8.88 12.09 -19.37
CA THR A 109 9.90 11.54 -20.29
C THR A 109 10.92 12.58 -20.70
N LYS A 110 10.49 13.81 -21.02
CA LYS A 110 11.41 14.93 -21.29
C LYS A 110 12.30 15.26 -20.10
N LYS A 111 11.74 15.25 -18.88
CA LYS A 111 12.52 15.48 -17.65
C LYS A 111 13.53 14.36 -17.39
N ALA A 112 13.12 13.11 -17.58
CA ALA A 112 14.00 11.95 -17.45
C ALA A 112 15.18 12.01 -18.43
N HIS A 113 14.91 12.36 -19.69
CA HIS A 113 15.95 12.50 -20.70
C HIS A 113 16.96 13.61 -20.34
N ASN A 114 16.49 14.79 -19.91
CA ASN A 114 17.37 15.87 -19.47
C ASN A 114 18.21 15.47 -18.24
N LEU A 115 17.63 14.75 -17.28
CA LEU A 115 18.38 14.24 -16.12
C LEU A 115 19.44 13.20 -16.54
N GLU A 116 19.14 12.37 -17.53
CA GLU A 116 20.10 11.41 -18.08
C GLU A 116 21.27 12.11 -18.80
N GLU A 117 20.99 13.15 -19.59
CA GLU A 117 22.02 14.01 -20.19
C GLU A 117 22.89 14.70 -19.13
N GLN A 118 22.29 15.18 -18.04
CA GLN A 118 23.04 15.78 -16.93
C GLN A 118 23.90 14.75 -16.20
N ASN A 119 23.36 13.56 -15.90
CA ASN A 119 24.10 12.49 -15.23
C ASN A 119 25.28 12.01 -16.07
N THR A 120 25.08 11.81 -17.38
CA THR A 120 26.18 11.43 -18.29
C THR A 120 27.27 12.50 -18.33
N SER A 121 26.90 13.78 -18.39
CA SER A 121 27.87 14.89 -18.32
C SER A 121 28.63 14.94 -16.99
N LEU A 122 27.95 14.75 -15.86
CA LEU A 122 28.59 14.73 -14.54
C LEU A 122 29.53 13.53 -14.39
N THR A 123 29.12 12.36 -14.87
CA THR A 123 29.93 11.14 -14.81
C THR A 123 31.22 11.33 -15.60
N ALA A 124 31.14 11.90 -16.81
CA ALA A 124 32.31 12.23 -17.63
C ALA A 124 33.27 13.21 -16.93
N LYS A 125 32.73 14.24 -16.23
CA LYS A 125 33.56 15.18 -15.45
C LYS A 125 34.26 14.50 -14.28
N VAL A 126 33.56 13.62 -13.57
CA VAL A 126 34.15 12.85 -12.46
C VAL A 126 35.27 11.95 -12.98
N GLU A 127 35.08 11.28 -14.11
CA GLU A 127 36.11 10.46 -14.74
C GLU A 127 37.33 11.29 -15.17
N GLU A 128 37.10 12.49 -15.73
CA GLU A 128 38.18 13.44 -16.07
C GLU A 128 38.99 13.86 -14.83
N GLU A 129 38.31 14.25 -13.75
CA GLU A 129 38.98 14.61 -12.49
C GLU A 129 39.74 13.42 -11.89
N GLN A 130 39.16 12.21 -11.92
CA GLN A 130 39.84 11.00 -11.46
C GLN A 130 41.11 10.70 -12.26
N GLN A 131 41.08 10.89 -13.59
CA GLN A 131 42.28 10.74 -14.41
C GLN A 131 43.35 11.76 -14.01
N VAL A 132 42.98 13.02 -13.82
CA VAL A 132 43.92 14.07 -13.37
C VAL A 132 44.53 13.72 -12.00
N PHE A 133 43.72 13.27 -11.05
CA PHE A 133 44.21 12.84 -9.74
C PHE A 133 45.15 11.64 -9.83
N SER A 134 44.82 10.65 -10.67
CA SER A 134 45.69 9.47 -10.86
C SER A 134 47.06 9.85 -11.43
N GLN A 135 47.09 10.78 -12.40
CA GLN A 135 48.34 11.30 -12.95
C GLN A 135 49.16 12.04 -11.88
N ARG A 136 48.50 12.86 -11.06
CA ARG A 136 49.17 13.60 -9.99
C ARG A 136 49.75 12.69 -8.91
N ILE A 137 49.05 11.60 -8.56
CA ILE A 137 49.56 10.58 -7.63
C ILE A 137 50.82 9.93 -8.22
N ALA A 138 50.79 9.50 -9.48
CA ALA A 138 51.94 8.89 -10.14
C ALA A 138 53.16 9.83 -10.20
N GLU A 139 52.95 11.13 -10.46
CA GLU A 139 54.02 12.14 -10.41
C GLU A 139 54.63 12.27 -9.01
N LEU A 140 53.79 12.29 -7.97
CA LEU A 140 54.23 12.40 -6.59
C LEU A 140 55.01 11.15 -6.17
N GLU A 141 54.54 9.95 -6.53
CA GLU A 141 55.23 8.69 -6.28
C GLU A 141 56.60 8.66 -6.96
N ALA A 142 56.69 9.06 -8.24
CA ALA A 142 57.97 9.14 -8.94
C ALA A 142 58.94 10.14 -8.28
N SER A 143 58.44 11.28 -7.80
CA SER A 143 59.25 12.27 -7.08
C SER A 143 59.74 11.75 -5.73
N ALA A 144 58.89 11.01 -5.01
CA ALA A 144 59.21 10.39 -3.73
C ALA A 144 60.28 9.31 -3.90
N GLU A 145 60.16 8.47 -4.94
CA GLU A 145 61.14 7.44 -5.27
C GLU A 145 62.50 8.04 -5.63
N LEU A 146 62.51 9.13 -6.41
CA LEU A 146 63.74 9.88 -6.69
C LEU A 146 64.38 10.43 -5.41
N SER A 147 63.58 11.02 -4.50
CA SER A 147 64.11 11.49 -3.21
C SER A 147 64.68 10.35 -2.35
N LYS A 148 64.06 9.17 -2.39
CA LYS A 148 64.52 7.98 -1.65
C LYS A 148 65.86 7.49 -2.18
N THR A 149 66.03 7.40 -3.50
CA THR A 149 67.32 7.02 -4.10
C THR A 149 68.43 8.02 -3.77
N GLN A 150 68.11 9.32 -3.70
CA GLN A 150 69.06 10.34 -3.25
C GLN A 150 69.44 10.13 -1.78
N THR A 151 68.49 9.86 -0.89
CA THR A 151 68.81 9.57 0.52
C THR A 151 69.67 8.32 0.67
N GLU A 152 69.40 7.26 -0.10
CA GLU A 152 70.22 6.04 -0.11
C GLU A 152 71.65 6.32 -0.58
N ASP A 153 71.85 7.15 -1.61
CA ASP A 153 73.18 7.57 -2.06
C ASP A 153 73.93 8.41 -1.01
N TYR A 154 73.21 9.31 -0.31
CA TYR A 154 73.79 10.08 0.80
C TYR A 154 74.19 9.17 1.97
N ASP A 155 73.38 8.18 2.32
CA ASP A 155 73.70 7.22 3.38
C ASP A 155 74.94 6.38 3.03
N GLN A 156 75.09 5.95 1.78
CA GLN A 156 76.29 5.24 1.30
C GLN A 156 77.55 6.12 1.41
N LYS A 157 77.45 7.41 1.06
CA LYS A 157 78.56 8.36 1.22
C LYS A 157 78.94 8.57 2.68
N ILE A 158 77.96 8.65 3.59
CA ILE A 158 78.21 8.77 5.03
C ILE A 158 78.96 7.55 5.55
N LEU A 159 78.53 6.34 5.16
CA LEU A 159 79.21 5.09 5.54
C LEU A 159 80.66 5.02 5.03
N ALA A 160 80.89 5.43 3.78
CA ALA A 160 82.24 5.48 3.21
C ALA A 160 83.14 6.45 3.99
N LEU A 161 82.65 7.66 4.30
CA LEU A 161 83.38 8.65 5.09
C LEU A 161 83.64 8.17 6.52
N GLN A 162 82.69 7.47 7.14
CA GLN A 162 82.90 6.86 8.46
C GLN A 162 84.02 5.82 8.43
N SER A 163 84.06 4.97 7.39
CA SER A 163 85.14 4.00 7.21
C SER A 163 86.51 4.67 7.02
N GLU A 164 86.58 5.74 6.23
CA GLU A 164 87.83 6.51 6.06
C GLU A 164 88.29 7.17 7.37
N LEU A 165 87.35 7.69 8.16
CA LEU A 165 87.63 8.25 9.47
C LEU A 165 88.20 7.19 10.42
N GLU A 166 87.62 5.98 10.43
CA GLU A 166 88.07 4.84 11.24
C GLU A 166 89.51 4.46 10.86
N GLU A 167 89.82 4.37 9.55
CA GLU A 167 91.18 4.11 9.08
C GLU A 167 92.17 5.21 9.51
N ALA A 168 91.76 6.47 9.42
CA ALA A 168 92.57 7.60 9.87
C ALA A 168 92.83 7.54 11.38
N HIS A 169 91.84 7.17 12.18
CA HIS A 169 91.99 6.94 13.61
C HIS A 169 92.98 5.81 13.91
N ILE A 170 92.91 4.69 13.19
CA ILE A 170 93.87 3.59 13.34
C ILE A 170 95.30 4.06 13.00
N LYS A 171 95.47 4.80 11.89
CA LYS A 171 96.77 5.37 11.50
C LYS A 171 97.32 6.35 12.55
N LEU A 172 96.46 7.21 13.10
CA LEU A 172 96.84 8.11 14.19
C LEU A 172 97.21 7.37 15.47
N ALA A 173 96.50 6.30 15.81
CA ALA A 173 96.84 5.46 16.95
C ALA A 173 98.22 4.80 16.77
N ASP A 174 98.51 4.28 15.57
CA ASP A 174 99.82 3.71 15.24
C ASP A 174 100.94 4.75 15.30
N THR A 175 100.75 5.95 14.73
CA THR A 175 101.75 7.02 14.82
C THR A 175 101.97 7.49 16.25
N THR A 176 100.91 7.56 17.06
CA THR A 176 100.99 7.91 18.48
C THR A 176 101.81 6.86 19.24
N ASN A 177 101.54 5.57 19.02
CA ASN A 177 102.32 4.48 19.62
C ASN A 177 103.80 4.56 19.24
N ARG A 178 104.11 4.77 17.96
CA ARG A 178 105.50 4.95 17.48
C ARG A 178 106.18 6.18 18.09
N LEU A 179 105.42 7.23 18.37
CA LEU A 179 105.94 8.44 19.02
C LEU A 179 106.22 8.17 20.51
N THR A 180 105.35 7.45 21.21
CA THR A 180 105.60 7.00 22.58
C THR A 180 106.79 6.04 22.68
N GLU A 181 107.00 5.16 21.68
CA GLU A 181 108.20 4.32 21.58
C GLU A 181 109.47 5.16 21.32
N ALA A 182 109.39 6.20 20.50
CA ALA A 182 110.50 7.12 20.29
C ALA A 182 110.82 7.95 21.54
N GLU A 183 109.80 8.41 22.27
CA GLU A 183 109.94 9.12 23.54
C GLU A 183 110.53 8.23 24.64
N THR A 184 110.09 6.98 24.76
CA THR A 184 110.71 6.01 25.70
C THR A 184 112.15 5.69 25.31
N ASN A 185 112.47 5.55 24.02
CA ASN A 185 113.86 5.40 23.55
C ASN A 185 114.70 6.67 23.80
N LEU A 186 114.10 7.87 23.73
CA LEU A 186 114.73 9.14 24.06
C LEU A 186 114.97 9.26 25.58
N ASP A 187 114.03 8.82 26.41
CA ASP A 187 114.19 8.77 27.86
C ASP A 187 115.20 7.70 28.28
N VAL A 188 115.31 6.58 27.56
CA VAL A 188 116.41 5.61 27.72
C VAL A 188 117.75 6.27 27.34
N ALA A 189 117.80 7.07 26.26
CA ALA A 189 118.99 7.83 25.88
C ALA A 189 119.36 8.93 26.90
N LYS A 190 118.37 9.59 27.52
CA LYS A 190 118.57 10.54 28.63
C LYS A 190 118.98 9.84 29.92
N SER A 191 118.49 8.63 30.18
CA SER A 191 118.84 7.83 31.37
C SER A 191 120.28 7.28 31.36
N ASN A 192 120.93 7.23 30.18
CA ASN A 192 122.37 6.98 30.07
C ASN A 192 123.25 8.23 30.32
N LEU A 193 122.64 9.37 30.70
CA LEU A 193 123.32 10.57 31.14
C LEU A 193 122.84 10.98 32.56
N SER A 194 123.10 10.08 33.51
CA SER A 194 123.24 10.35 34.96
C SER A 194 122.00 10.74 35.79
N VAL A 195 121.56 9.75 36.59
CA VAL A 195 121.31 9.77 38.06
C VAL A 195 120.18 10.66 38.65
N GLU A 196 119.09 9.97 38.94
CA GLU A 196 118.03 10.07 39.99
C GLU A 196 118.49 10.39 41.45
N PRO A 197 117.62 10.45 42.50
CA PRO A 197 116.14 10.56 42.56
C PRO A 197 115.56 11.47 43.69
N SER A 198 114.22 11.41 43.80
CA SER A 198 113.36 11.44 45.00
C SER A 198 112.66 12.78 45.30
N ASN A 199 111.36 12.88 45.64
CA ASN A 199 110.27 11.93 45.82
C ASN A 199 108.94 12.71 45.99
N SER A 200 107.81 12.04 45.68
CA SER A 200 106.42 12.24 46.14
C SER A 200 105.63 13.45 45.62
N GLY A 201 104.37 13.34 45.14
CA GLY A 201 103.48 12.18 45.00
C GLY A 201 102.02 12.64 44.78
N SER A 202 101.24 11.82 44.05
CA SER A 202 99.76 11.77 43.94
C SER A 202 99.07 12.98 43.29
N SER A 203 97.95 12.91 42.57
CA SER A 203 97.06 11.87 42.03
C SER A 203 96.16 12.61 41.01
N ILE A 204 95.99 12.13 39.77
CA ILE A 204 94.83 11.39 39.22
C ILE A 204 93.51 12.21 39.05
N SER A 205 92.97 12.12 37.82
CA SER A 205 91.58 12.38 37.33
C SER A 205 91.23 13.83 36.95
N SER A 206 90.50 14.14 35.87
CA SER A 206 89.90 13.35 34.79
C SER A 206 89.43 14.33 33.70
N MET A 207 89.57 13.91 32.44
CA MET A 207 89.19 14.65 31.24
C MET A 207 87.68 14.86 31.11
N ALA A 208 87.39 15.94 30.38
CA ALA A 208 86.15 16.31 29.73
C ALA A 208 85.28 15.14 29.25
N SER A 209 83.97 15.26 29.49
CA SER A 209 82.92 14.45 28.89
C SER A 209 81.85 15.38 28.30
N GLY A 210 81.37 15.04 27.11
CA GLY A 210 80.00 15.33 26.68
C GLY A 210 79.83 16.35 25.56
N ILE A 211 80.04 15.93 24.31
CA ILE A 211 79.36 16.52 23.14
C ILE A 211 78.22 15.57 22.75
N ALA A 212 77.02 16.17 22.68
CA ALA A 212 75.85 15.85 21.85
C ALA A 212 75.19 14.45 21.92
N ALA A 213 73.93 14.43 22.41
CA ALA A 213 72.91 13.46 22.02
C ALA A 213 71.51 14.12 21.99
N ALA A 214 70.75 13.78 20.94
CA ALA A 214 69.31 13.97 20.71
C ALA A 214 68.80 15.42 20.57
N GLY A 215 67.92 15.79 19.64
CA GLY A 215 66.94 15.03 18.87
C GLY A 215 65.66 15.88 18.84
N SER A 216 65.24 16.30 17.65
CA SER A 216 64.13 17.23 17.42
C SER A 216 62.77 16.50 17.33
N ALA A 217 61.73 17.16 17.86
CA ALA A 217 60.36 17.31 17.34
C ALA A 217 59.41 16.10 17.08
N VAL A 218 58.29 16.14 17.82
CA VAL A 218 56.85 16.15 17.43
C VAL A 218 56.29 15.09 16.45
N VAL A 219 55.24 14.35 16.88
CA VAL A 219 53.83 14.34 16.35
C VAL A 219 53.11 12.98 16.58
N ALA A 220 51.88 13.11 17.13
CA ALA A 220 50.66 12.28 17.04
C ALA A 220 50.59 10.85 17.60
N SER A 221 49.57 10.62 18.45
CA SER A 221 48.38 9.79 18.17
C SER A 221 47.50 9.78 19.44
N SER A 222 46.35 10.47 19.47
CA SER A 222 45.00 9.91 19.20
C SER A 222 44.69 8.61 19.96
N LEU A 223 43.76 8.66 20.93
CA LEU A 223 42.51 7.91 20.87
C LEU A 223 41.60 8.22 22.06
N LEU A 224 40.32 8.39 21.70
CA LEU A 224 39.15 8.51 22.54
C LEU A 224 38.66 7.08 22.87
N GLU A 225 38.51 6.75 24.15
CA GLU A 225 37.51 5.78 24.64
C GLU A 225 36.37 6.66 25.21
N SER A 226 35.16 6.71 24.66
CA SER A 226 34.10 5.69 24.57
C SER A 226 33.47 5.32 25.92
N ASP A 227 32.77 6.26 26.54
CA ASP A 227 31.74 5.96 27.53
C ASP A 227 30.44 5.63 26.77
N ALA A 228 30.18 4.34 26.60
CA ALA A 228 28.87 3.82 26.25
C ALA A 228 28.11 3.58 27.55
N ASP A 229 27.30 4.57 27.93
CA ASP A 229 26.35 4.40 29.03
C ASP A 229 25.20 3.49 28.59
N ASP A 230 25.00 2.53 29.48
CA ASP A 230 23.96 1.54 29.61
C ASP A 230 22.59 2.22 29.79
N ILE A 231 21.63 1.93 28.90
CA ILE A 231 20.22 2.12 29.21
C ILE A 231 19.54 0.77 29.01
N SER A 232 19.55 0.04 30.12
CA SER A 232 18.68 -1.06 30.47
C SER A 232 17.21 -0.62 30.46
N ASP A 233 16.37 -1.59 30.08
CA ASP A 233 15.01 -1.79 30.59
C ASP A 233 13.98 -0.68 30.32
N ASN A 234 13.22 -0.85 29.23
CA ASN A 234 11.81 -0.49 29.26
C ASN A 234 10.95 -1.56 28.55
N GLU A 235 10.93 -2.74 29.16
CA GLU A 235 9.92 -3.76 28.90
C GLU A 235 8.75 -3.51 29.86
N SER A 236 7.93 -2.50 29.60
CA SER A 236 6.62 -2.39 30.24
C SER A 236 5.63 -1.57 29.40
N LEU A 237 4.42 -2.14 29.27
CA LEU A 237 3.21 -1.62 28.62
C LEU A 237 3.11 -1.91 27.12
N ILE A 238 2.94 -3.19 26.79
CA ILE A 238 2.22 -3.59 25.58
C ILE A 238 0.73 -3.40 25.88
N ASP A 239 0.21 -2.23 25.55
CA ASP A 239 -1.22 -1.96 25.53
C ASP A 239 -1.74 -2.39 24.14
N VAL A 240 -2.04 -3.68 23.99
CA VAL A 240 -2.70 -4.21 22.79
C VAL A 240 -4.13 -3.66 22.77
N ASN A 241 -4.57 -3.14 21.62
CA ASN A 241 -5.96 -2.74 21.43
C ASN A 241 -6.83 -4.01 21.44
N GLU A 242 -7.30 -4.41 22.62
CA GLU A 242 -8.11 -5.60 22.86
C GLU A 242 -9.61 -5.34 22.59
N GLU A 243 -9.91 -4.28 21.84
CA GLU A 243 -11.27 -3.88 21.51
C GLU A 243 -11.80 -4.70 20.31
N ASP A 244 -12.79 -5.55 20.58
CA ASP A 244 -13.60 -6.19 19.55
C ASP A 244 -14.70 -5.22 19.09
N TYR A 245 -14.63 -4.80 17.83
CA TYR A 245 -15.53 -3.79 17.27
C TYR A 245 -16.77 -4.43 16.63
N SER A 246 -17.91 -3.74 16.68
CA SER A 246 -19.07 -4.13 15.87
C SER A 246 -18.72 -4.10 14.39
N ILE A 247 -19.27 -5.02 13.62
CA ILE A 247 -19.08 -5.08 12.16
C ILE A 247 -19.58 -3.82 11.45
N ASP A 248 -20.52 -3.10 12.07
CA ASP A 248 -21.10 -1.85 11.56
C ASP A 248 -20.11 -0.67 11.59
N VAL A 249 -18.97 -0.81 12.26
CA VAL A 249 -17.92 0.22 12.31
C VAL A 249 -17.22 0.36 10.94
N ILE A 250 -17.23 -0.69 10.12
CA ILE A 250 -16.66 -0.67 8.77
C ILE A 250 -17.69 -0.01 7.84
N GLU A 251 -17.40 1.19 7.35
CA GLU A 251 -18.31 2.00 6.53
C GLU A 251 -18.63 1.31 5.19
N ALA A 252 -17.67 0.54 4.67
CA ALA A 252 -17.87 -0.28 3.47
C ALA A 252 -18.89 -1.43 3.64
N ILE A 253 -19.35 -1.71 4.86
CA ILE A 253 -20.40 -2.71 5.14
C ILE A 253 -21.74 -1.99 5.28
N GLU A 254 -22.56 -2.09 4.24
CA GLU A 254 -23.92 -1.54 4.26
C GLU A 254 -24.83 -2.30 5.23
N GLU A 255 -25.91 -1.65 5.70
CA GLU A 255 -26.89 -2.24 6.64
C GLU A 255 -27.45 -3.59 6.16
N THR A 256 -27.63 -3.76 4.84
CA THR A 256 -28.10 -5.01 4.24
C THR A 256 -27.09 -6.15 4.43
N ASP A 257 -25.80 -5.85 4.26
CA ASP A 257 -24.72 -6.83 4.38
C ASP A 257 -24.40 -7.13 5.84
N SER A 258 -24.43 -6.12 6.71
CA SER A 258 -24.35 -6.31 8.16
C SER A 258 -25.44 -7.27 8.65
N LYS A 259 -26.70 -7.09 8.24
CA LYS A 259 -27.80 -8.02 8.59
C LYS A 259 -27.54 -9.46 8.10
N ARG A 260 -26.88 -9.63 6.95
CA ARG A 260 -26.53 -10.97 6.43
C ARG A 260 -25.38 -11.59 7.21
N LEU A 261 -24.33 -10.84 7.51
CA LEU A 261 -23.22 -11.25 8.37
C LEU A 261 -23.72 -11.67 9.76
N ASN A 262 -24.61 -10.86 10.35
CA ASN A 262 -25.26 -11.15 11.62
C ASN A 262 -26.03 -12.49 11.62
N LYS A 263 -26.71 -12.84 10.51
CA LYS A 263 -27.40 -14.14 10.34
C LYS A 263 -26.43 -15.32 10.23
N LEU A 264 -25.21 -15.07 9.74
CA LEU A 264 -24.13 -16.06 9.70
C LEU A 264 -23.35 -16.13 11.02
N GLY A 265 -23.78 -15.40 12.05
CA GLY A 265 -23.11 -15.32 13.34
C GLY A 265 -21.77 -14.58 13.27
N ILE A 266 -21.67 -13.55 12.42
CA ILE A 266 -20.56 -12.61 12.34
C ILE A 266 -21.11 -11.24 12.72
N LYS A 267 -20.85 -10.81 13.94
CA LYS A 267 -21.30 -9.55 14.53
C LYS A 267 -20.15 -8.59 14.77
N THR A 268 -18.93 -9.13 14.87
CA THR A 268 -17.75 -8.36 15.26
C THR A 268 -16.60 -8.51 14.27
N THR A 269 -15.64 -7.60 14.33
CA THR A 269 -14.46 -7.61 13.46
C THR A 269 -13.58 -8.84 13.72
N VAL A 270 -13.46 -9.29 14.98
CA VAL A 270 -12.73 -10.52 15.31
C VAL A 270 -13.42 -11.74 14.74
N GLU A 271 -14.75 -11.84 14.86
CA GLU A 271 -15.53 -12.93 14.26
C GLU A 271 -15.41 -12.94 12.73
N LEU A 272 -15.37 -11.76 12.10
CA LEU A 272 -15.16 -11.65 10.65
C LEU A 272 -13.77 -12.20 10.28
N LEU A 273 -12.71 -11.78 10.97
CA LEU A 273 -11.34 -12.23 10.71
C LEU A 273 -11.20 -13.74 10.88
N GLN A 274 -11.80 -14.32 11.92
CA GLN A 274 -11.77 -15.77 12.14
C GLN A 274 -12.46 -16.57 11.02
N LYS A 275 -13.48 -15.99 10.38
CA LYS A 275 -14.20 -16.64 9.26
C LYS A 275 -13.69 -16.23 7.87
N ALA A 276 -12.71 -15.34 7.80
CA ALA A 276 -12.17 -14.79 6.57
C ALA A 276 -10.63 -14.74 6.57
N SER A 277 -9.98 -15.65 7.31
CA SER A 277 -8.51 -15.68 7.48
C SER A 277 -7.75 -16.03 6.19
N GLY A 278 -8.32 -16.89 5.36
CA GLY A 278 -7.70 -17.44 4.16
C GLY A 278 -8.52 -17.27 2.89
N LYS A 279 -7.87 -17.51 1.74
CA LYS A 279 -8.49 -17.31 0.41
C LYS A 279 -9.74 -18.16 0.19
N GLU A 280 -9.74 -19.40 0.67
CA GLU A 280 -10.88 -20.32 0.51
C GLU A 280 -12.07 -19.91 1.37
N GLU A 281 -11.80 -19.51 2.62
CA GLU A 281 -12.81 -19.06 3.58
C GLU A 281 -13.50 -17.78 3.10
N ILE A 282 -12.72 -16.82 2.59
CA ILE A 282 -13.23 -15.61 1.93
C ILE A 282 -14.14 -15.99 0.74
N ALA A 283 -13.75 -16.95 -0.09
CA ALA A 283 -14.56 -17.36 -1.23
C ALA A 283 -15.89 -18.01 -0.81
N LEU A 284 -15.89 -18.82 0.25
CA LEU A 284 -17.09 -19.43 0.81
C LEU A 284 -18.01 -18.38 1.42
N LEU A 285 -17.46 -17.46 2.22
CA LEU A 285 -18.21 -16.38 2.84
C LEU A 285 -18.81 -15.45 1.77
N ALA A 286 -18.04 -15.06 0.76
CA ALA A 286 -18.52 -14.25 -0.36
C ALA A 286 -19.69 -14.90 -1.10
N LYS A 287 -19.59 -16.20 -1.39
CA LYS A 287 -20.69 -16.97 -2.00
C LYS A 287 -21.95 -16.98 -1.13
N SER A 288 -21.81 -17.13 0.19
CA SER A 288 -22.95 -17.13 1.11
C SER A 288 -23.65 -15.77 1.21
N LEU A 289 -22.90 -14.68 1.03
CA LEU A 289 -23.40 -13.31 1.07
C LEU A 289 -23.91 -12.81 -0.29
N GLY A 290 -23.61 -13.53 -1.37
CA GLY A 290 -23.88 -13.09 -2.75
C GLY A 290 -23.01 -11.91 -3.15
N LYS A 291 -21.75 -11.88 -2.68
CA LYS A 291 -20.77 -10.82 -2.95
C LYS A 291 -19.56 -11.40 -3.67
N GLU A 292 -18.77 -10.52 -4.25
CA GLU A 292 -17.50 -10.88 -4.87
C GLU A 292 -16.42 -11.07 -3.79
N SER A 293 -15.48 -11.99 -4.01
CA SER A 293 -14.45 -12.33 -3.00
C SER A 293 -13.54 -11.16 -2.65
N TRP A 294 -13.37 -10.18 -3.54
CA TRP A 294 -12.56 -9.00 -3.27
C TRP A 294 -13.24 -8.05 -2.26
N VAL A 295 -14.58 -7.98 -2.26
CA VAL A 295 -15.34 -7.17 -1.30
C VAL A 295 -15.17 -7.71 0.12
N VAL A 296 -15.37 -9.02 0.30
CA VAL A 296 -15.19 -9.66 1.61
C VAL A 296 -13.74 -9.60 2.09
N ARG A 297 -12.78 -9.69 1.15
CA ARG A 297 -11.36 -9.48 1.45
C ARG A 297 -11.08 -8.06 1.95
N SER A 298 -11.69 -7.05 1.33
CA SER A 298 -11.54 -5.65 1.76
C SER A 298 -12.07 -5.47 3.19
N TRP A 299 -13.25 -6.02 3.50
CA TRP A 299 -13.78 -6.01 4.87
C TRP A 299 -12.85 -6.69 5.88
N ALA A 300 -12.29 -7.85 5.53
CA ALA A 300 -11.32 -8.55 6.37
C ALA A 300 -10.03 -7.73 6.56
N SER A 301 -9.53 -7.08 5.51
CA SER A 301 -8.37 -6.20 5.56
C SER A 301 -8.58 -5.04 6.54
N VAL A 302 -9.72 -4.34 6.44
CA VAL A 302 -10.06 -3.24 7.34
C VAL A 302 -10.19 -3.74 8.78
N ALA A 303 -10.83 -4.90 8.99
CA ALA A 303 -10.93 -5.54 10.30
C ALA A 303 -9.55 -5.89 10.88
N ASP A 304 -8.59 -6.33 10.06
CA ASP A 304 -7.22 -6.63 10.52
C ASP A 304 -6.50 -5.35 10.95
N LEU A 305 -6.60 -4.27 10.16
CA LEU A 305 -5.96 -2.98 10.46
C LEU A 305 -6.53 -2.31 11.71
N LEU A 306 -7.82 -2.48 11.99
CA LEU A 306 -8.48 -1.96 13.20
C LEU A 306 -7.89 -2.52 14.51
N ARG A 307 -7.16 -3.65 14.45
CA ARG A 307 -6.46 -4.20 15.61
C ARG A 307 -5.28 -3.33 16.06
N VAL A 308 -4.79 -2.45 15.19
CA VAL A 308 -3.63 -1.60 15.47
C VAL A 308 -4.07 -0.44 16.37
N GLN A 309 -3.42 -0.31 17.53
CA GLN A 309 -3.73 0.76 18.46
C GLN A 309 -3.52 2.14 17.80
N SER A 310 -4.47 3.04 18.03
CA SER A 310 -4.56 4.39 17.47
C SER A 310 -4.94 4.46 15.98
N VAL A 311 -5.35 3.34 15.37
CA VAL A 311 -5.99 3.32 14.04
C VAL A 311 -7.50 3.29 14.24
N ASP A 312 -8.21 4.29 13.72
CA ASP A 312 -9.67 4.28 13.69
C ASP A 312 -10.21 3.61 12.41
N ALA A 313 -11.53 3.46 12.31
CA ALA A 313 -12.16 2.81 11.16
C ALA A 313 -11.90 3.53 9.84
N VAL A 314 -11.85 4.86 9.88
CA VAL A 314 -11.67 5.68 8.69
C VAL A 314 -10.21 5.61 8.22
N ASP A 315 -9.27 5.60 9.16
CA ASP A 315 -7.85 5.40 8.92
C ASP A 315 -7.56 3.98 8.39
N ALA A 316 -8.22 2.95 8.93
CA ALA A 316 -8.11 1.58 8.46
C ALA A 316 -8.55 1.44 6.99
N GLU A 317 -9.67 2.04 6.61
CA GLU A 317 -10.12 2.08 5.22
C GLU A 317 -9.19 2.91 4.33
N LEU A 318 -8.69 4.05 4.83
CA LEU A 318 -7.72 4.87 4.10
C LEU A 318 -6.41 4.10 3.83
N LEU A 319 -5.95 3.32 4.81
CA LEU A 319 -4.76 2.47 4.69
C LEU A 319 -4.98 1.33 3.69
N GLU A 320 -6.15 0.69 3.69
CA GLU A 320 -6.52 -0.33 2.70
C GLU A 320 -6.49 0.25 1.28
N LEU A 321 -7.10 1.42 1.09
CA LEU A 321 -7.11 2.13 -0.19
C LEU A 321 -5.71 2.62 -0.61
N ALA A 322 -4.82 2.86 0.37
CA ALA A 322 -3.40 3.16 0.12
C ALA A 322 -2.56 1.92 -0.21
N GLY A 323 -3.16 0.73 -0.25
CA GLY A 323 -2.54 -0.54 -0.64
C GLY A 323 -1.95 -1.33 0.54
N ILE A 324 -2.23 -0.94 1.78
CA ILE A 324 -1.84 -1.68 2.98
C ILE A 324 -3.02 -2.56 3.39
N ALA A 325 -2.93 -3.87 3.11
CA ALA A 325 -4.07 -4.79 3.28
C ALA A 325 -4.03 -5.62 4.57
N THR A 326 -2.95 -5.55 5.34
CA THR A 326 -2.76 -6.35 6.57
C THR A 326 -1.88 -5.61 7.57
N VAL A 327 -2.01 -5.98 8.84
CA VAL A 327 -1.13 -5.50 9.92
C VAL A 327 0.34 -5.80 9.62
N GLN A 328 0.63 -6.96 9.05
CA GLN A 328 2.00 -7.32 8.67
C GLN A 328 2.55 -6.41 7.56
N SER A 329 1.73 -6.07 6.55
CA SER A 329 2.14 -5.10 5.52
C SER A 329 2.35 -3.70 6.08
N LEU A 330 1.55 -3.28 7.06
CA LEU A 330 1.72 -2.00 7.76
C LEU A 330 3.03 -1.97 8.56
N SER A 331 3.34 -3.04 9.31
CA SER A 331 4.57 -3.12 10.11
C SER A 331 5.86 -2.99 9.29
N ARG A 332 5.81 -3.32 7.99
CA ARG A 332 6.93 -3.25 7.05
C ARG A 332 6.90 -1.99 6.18
N ALA A 333 5.91 -1.13 6.35
CA ALA A 333 5.75 0.06 5.51
C ALA A 333 6.82 1.11 5.80
N ASN A 334 7.17 1.88 4.78
CA ASN A 334 8.03 3.06 4.94
C ASN A 334 7.16 4.29 5.25
N VAL A 335 7.47 5.00 6.34
CA VAL A 335 6.70 6.15 6.83
C VAL A 335 6.49 7.21 5.75
N ASP A 336 7.56 7.66 5.09
CA ASP A 336 7.49 8.75 4.12
C ASP A 336 6.61 8.39 2.91
N LYS A 337 6.79 7.17 2.39
CA LYS A 337 5.99 6.65 1.27
C LYS A 337 4.52 6.49 1.66
N LEU A 338 4.24 6.01 2.87
CA LEU A 338 2.88 5.80 3.34
C LEU A 338 2.16 7.13 3.59
N VAL A 339 2.84 8.14 4.12
CA VAL A 339 2.29 9.49 4.26
C VAL A 339 1.99 10.12 2.89
N GLU A 340 2.87 9.93 1.90
CA GLU A 340 2.62 10.44 0.55
C GLU A 340 1.43 9.75 -0.11
N SER A 341 1.36 8.41 -0.06
CA SER A 341 0.25 7.64 -0.62
C SER A 341 -1.10 7.97 0.03
N THR A 342 -1.17 8.00 1.36
CA THR A 342 -2.40 8.37 2.10
C THR A 342 -2.83 9.81 1.78
N LYS A 343 -1.92 10.76 1.59
CA LYS A 343 -2.25 12.12 1.11
C LYS A 343 -2.83 12.13 -0.30
N VAL A 344 -2.28 11.32 -1.21
CA VAL A 344 -2.81 11.18 -2.56
C VAL A 344 -4.22 10.62 -2.51
N ILE A 345 -4.44 9.51 -1.80
CA ILE A 345 -5.76 8.86 -1.67
C ILE A 345 -6.77 9.78 -0.99
N HIS A 346 -6.39 10.44 0.10
CA HIS A 346 -7.25 11.40 0.79
C HIS A 346 -7.73 12.52 -0.14
N ARG A 347 -6.87 13.05 -1.03
CA ARG A 347 -7.28 14.06 -2.03
C ARG A 347 -8.29 13.52 -3.06
N HIS A 348 -8.29 12.22 -3.32
CA HIS A 348 -9.18 11.59 -4.31
C HIS A 348 -10.51 11.12 -3.70
N VAL A 349 -10.47 10.52 -2.50
CA VAL A 349 -11.62 9.86 -1.88
C VAL A 349 -12.26 10.70 -0.78
N GLY A 350 -11.47 11.54 -0.08
CA GLY A 350 -12.00 12.47 0.94
C GLY A 350 -12.60 11.82 2.18
N LYS A 351 -12.21 10.59 2.53
CA LYS A 351 -12.77 9.83 3.66
C LYS A 351 -12.49 10.43 5.04
N THR A 352 -11.25 10.90 5.27
CA THR A 352 -10.87 11.55 6.54
C THR A 352 -11.05 13.07 6.45
N THR A 353 -11.12 13.76 7.60
CA THR A 353 -11.15 15.24 7.63
C THR A 353 -9.77 15.84 7.32
N ALA A 354 -8.69 15.12 7.65
CA ALA A 354 -7.32 15.48 7.34
C ALA A 354 -6.51 14.21 7.04
N ALA A 355 -5.52 14.32 6.15
CA ALA A 355 -4.58 13.23 5.90
C ALA A 355 -3.68 12.99 7.14
N PRO A 356 -3.35 11.73 7.46
CA PRO A 356 -2.51 11.41 8.61
C PRO A 356 -1.11 12.02 8.46
N ASN A 357 -0.53 12.44 9.58
CA ASN A 357 0.81 13.01 9.63
C ASN A 357 1.86 11.90 9.83
N ALA A 358 3.14 12.24 9.67
CA ALA A 358 4.23 11.27 9.80
C ALA A 358 4.34 10.64 11.20
N GLN A 359 3.94 11.37 12.25
CA GLN A 359 3.97 10.85 13.62
C GLN A 359 2.88 9.78 13.83
N SER A 360 1.64 10.03 13.40
CA SER A 360 0.55 9.06 13.45
C SER A 360 0.92 7.78 12.70
N VAL A 361 1.43 7.92 11.47
CA VAL A 361 1.85 6.77 10.66
C VAL A 361 2.99 5.99 11.31
N ALA A 362 3.98 6.68 11.89
CA ALA A 362 5.07 6.01 12.61
C ALA A 362 4.56 5.23 13.84
N ILE A 363 3.61 5.78 14.58
CA ILE A 363 2.96 5.11 15.72
C ILE A 363 2.20 3.87 15.25
N TRP A 364 1.43 3.97 14.16
CA TRP A 364 0.71 2.82 13.60
C TRP A 364 1.64 1.70 13.18
N ILE A 365 2.76 2.02 12.51
CA ILE A 365 3.77 1.03 12.10
C ILE A 365 4.38 0.35 13.32
N GLN A 366 4.74 1.13 14.36
CA GLN A 366 5.30 0.59 15.59
C GLN A 366 4.32 -0.32 16.34
N ASN A 367 3.04 0.04 16.38
CA ASN A 367 2.00 -0.77 17.02
C ASN A 367 1.66 -2.02 16.21
N ALA A 368 1.64 -1.91 14.88
CA ALA A 368 1.44 -3.05 13.97
C ALA A 368 2.54 -4.10 14.11
N ALA A 369 3.79 -3.68 14.37
CA ALA A 369 4.92 -4.60 14.56
C ALA A 369 4.80 -5.49 15.82
N LYS A 370 3.90 -5.16 16.76
CA LYS A 370 3.67 -5.92 18.00
C LYS A 370 2.57 -6.98 17.87
N LEU A 371 1.88 -7.02 16.73
CA LEU A 371 0.69 -7.86 16.52
C LEU A 371 1.01 -9.07 15.65
N GLU A 372 0.45 -10.21 16.03
CA GLU A 372 0.53 -11.44 15.24
C GLU A 372 -0.36 -11.35 13.99
N PRO A 373 0.09 -11.91 12.84
CA PRO A 373 -0.68 -11.93 11.61
C PRO A 373 -1.92 -12.83 11.74
N MET A 374 -3.08 -12.32 11.34
CA MET A 374 -4.34 -13.09 11.30
C MET A 374 -4.83 -13.39 9.88
N LEU A 375 -4.33 -12.66 8.88
CA LEU A 375 -4.67 -12.87 7.47
C LEU A 375 -3.49 -13.46 6.70
N GLU A 376 -3.79 -14.37 5.77
CA GLU A 376 -2.80 -14.87 4.82
C GLU A 376 -2.34 -13.74 3.88
N THR A 377 -1.05 -13.39 3.93
CA THR A 377 -0.45 -12.46 2.97
C THR A 377 -0.01 -13.23 1.72
N ASN A 378 -0.43 -12.78 0.53
CA ASN A 378 0.01 -13.33 -0.77
C ASN A 378 1.49 -13.01 -1.08
N VAL A 379 2.26 -12.52 -0.11
CA VAL A 379 3.63 -12.00 -0.30
C VAL A 379 4.66 -13.14 -0.44
N ASP A 380 4.32 -14.38 -0.08
CA ASP A 380 5.24 -15.52 -0.14
C ASP A 380 5.09 -16.40 -1.41
N LYS A 381 4.43 -15.91 -2.47
CA LYS A 381 4.22 -16.67 -3.73
C LYS A 381 4.56 -15.93 -5.03
N ILE A 382 5.40 -14.90 -4.99
CA ILE A 382 5.94 -14.26 -6.21
C ILE A 382 7.44 -14.45 -6.29
#